data_AF-A0A9D3VFN4-F1
#
_entry.id   AF-A0A9D3VFN4-F1
#
_cell.length_a   1.000
_cell.length_b   1.000
_cell.length_c   1.000
_cell.angle_alpha   90.00
_cell.angle_beta   90.00
_cell.angle_gamma   90.00
#
_symmetry.space_group_name_H-M   'P 1'
#
loop_
_entity.id
_entity.type
_entity.pdbx_description
1 polymer ?
#
loop_
_entity_poly.entity_id
_entity_poly.type
_entity_poly.pdbx_seq_one_letter_code
_entity_poly.pdbx_strand_id
1 'polypeptide(L)'
;MPKPHDHLHRHHLLLLLFLLIIATNSASASATTTNYQRFKEAPQFYNSPACSSLDTNEMCSHQAVHVAMTLDAAYLRGSMAAILSVLQHSSCPQNIRFHFIPSATANHHHLRLTISRSFPSLKFQIYPYDSSKVSGLISTSIRSALDCPLNYARNYLANLLPPCLSRVVYLDSDLVLVDDIAKLAATPLGDRSVLAAPEYCNANFTSYFTPTFWSNPTLSLTFAGRKACYFNTGVMVIDLQRWRQGDYTTKIIEWMELQKRMRIYELGSLPPFLLVFAGNIAPVDHRWNQHGLGGDNYRGLCRNLHPGPVSLLHWSGKGKPWVRLDANRPCPLDALWAPYDLLQTPFALES
;
A
#
# COMPACT_ATOMS: atom_id res chain seq x y z
N MET A 1 33.72 7.64 76.97
CA MET A 1 33.58 7.85 75.50
C MET A 1 32.50 6.91 74.98
N PRO A 2 31.30 7.38 74.58
CA PRO A 2 30.27 6.51 74.02
C PRO A 2 30.00 6.80 72.53
N LYS A 3 29.65 5.74 71.78
CA LYS A 3 28.67 5.64 70.67
C LYS A 3 28.73 4.21 70.06
N PRO A 4 27.71 3.70 69.33
CA PRO A 4 26.35 4.21 69.12
C PRO A 4 25.19 3.17 68.97
N HIS A 5 23.96 3.73 68.87
CA HIS A 5 22.76 3.32 68.12
C HIS A 5 21.77 2.26 68.66
N ASP A 6 20.58 2.76 69.05
CA ASP A 6 19.30 2.04 69.03
C ASP A 6 18.23 2.92 68.36
N HIS A 7 17.71 2.48 67.21
CA HIS A 7 16.52 3.04 66.55
C HIS A 7 15.72 1.89 65.92
N LEU A 8 14.97 1.17 66.75
CA LEU A 8 14.11 0.08 66.29
C LEU A 8 12.73 0.14 66.95
N HIS A 9 11.97 1.23 66.79
CA HIS A 9 10.56 1.25 67.25
C HIS A 9 9.65 2.26 66.51
N ARG A 10 9.74 2.34 65.17
CA ARG A 10 8.86 3.24 64.39
C ARG A 10 8.42 2.71 63.02
N HIS A 11 8.23 1.39 62.86
CA HIS A 11 7.77 0.80 61.58
C HIS A 11 6.57 -0.15 61.64
N HIS A 12 5.92 -0.35 62.79
CA HIS A 12 4.75 -1.24 62.88
C HIS A 12 3.37 -0.56 62.95
N LEU A 13 3.30 0.78 62.86
CA LEU A 13 2.02 1.51 62.93
C LEU A 13 1.63 2.26 61.64
N LEU A 14 2.25 1.91 60.50
CA LEU A 14 1.92 2.48 59.18
C LEU A 14 1.43 1.43 58.17
N LEU A 15 1.45 0.14 58.53
CA LEU A 15 1.02 -0.96 57.66
C LEU A 15 -0.45 -1.39 57.85
N LEU A 16 -1.16 -0.81 58.82
CA LEU A 16 -2.56 -1.17 59.12
C LEU A 16 -3.60 -0.15 58.59
N LEU A 17 -3.18 0.93 57.94
CA LEU A 17 -4.08 1.89 57.28
C LEU A 17 -4.18 1.72 55.75
N PHE A 18 -3.54 0.70 55.17
CA PHE A 18 -3.52 0.48 53.72
C PHE A 18 -4.36 -0.71 53.25
N LEU A 19 -5.32 -1.18 54.07
CA LEU A 19 -6.14 -2.36 53.78
C LEU A 19 -7.67 -2.13 53.82
N LEU A 20 -8.14 -0.87 53.84
CA LEU A 20 -9.57 -0.57 53.72
C LEU A 20 -9.85 0.52 52.68
N ILE A 21 -9.61 0.21 51.40
CA ILE A 21 -10.37 0.82 50.30
C ILE A 21 -10.83 -0.32 49.40
N ILE A 22 -12.01 -0.83 49.72
CA ILE A 22 -12.74 -1.83 48.95
C ILE A 22 -13.16 -1.18 47.63
N ALA A 23 -12.76 -1.82 46.54
CA ALA A 23 -13.10 -1.45 45.18
C ALA A 23 -14.62 -1.49 44.96
N THR A 24 -15.20 -0.33 44.67
CA THR A 24 -16.48 -0.22 43.96
C THR A 24 -16.30 0.75 42.78
N ASN A 25 -15.44 0.39 41.84
CA ASN A 25 -15.49 0.97 40.51
C ASN A 25 -16.39 0.09 39.65
N SER A 26 -17.68 0.43 39.64
CA SER A 26 -18.57 0.10 38.54
C SER A 26 -17.93 0.60 37.24
N ALA A 27 -17.34 -0.32 36.47
CA ALA A 27 -16.88 -0.04 35.13
C ALA A 27 -18.12 0.25 34.28
N SER A 28 -18.44 1.54 34.13
CA SER A 28 -19.23 1.99 33.00
C SER A 28 -18.45 1.59 31.76
N ALA A 29 -19.02 0.69 30.96
CA ALA A 29 -18.51 0.38 29.64
C ALA A 29 -18.47 1.71 28.85
N SER A 30 -17.29 2.30 28.72
CA SER A 30 -17.13 3.41 27.80
C SER A 30 -17.35 2.83 26.41
N ALA A 31 -18.43 3.25 25.77
CA ALA A 31 -18.58 3.05 24.35
C ALA A 31 -17.33 3.67 23.71
N THR A 32 -16.45 2.84 23.17
CA THR A 32 -15.32 3.30 22.37
C THR A 32 -15.90 3.97 21.14
N THR A 33 -16.06 5.30 21.21
CA THR A 33 -16.32 6.12 20.05
C THR A 33 -15.12 5.96 19.12
N THR A 34 -15.26 5.09 18.14
CA THR A 34 -14.32 4.98 17.03
C THR A 34 -14.38 6.30 16.29
N ASN A 35 -13.43 7.19 16.59
CA ASN A 35 -13.25 8.47 15.92
C ASN A 35 -12.78 8.19 14.49
N TYR A 36 -13.72 7.93 13.60
CA TYR A 36 -13.45 7.81 12.19
C TYR A 36 -12.98 9.14 11.62
N GLN A 37 -11.91 9.09 10.81
CA GLN A 37 -11.44 10.24 10.06
C GLN A 37 -12.56 10.77 9.16
N ARG A 38 -12.75 12.09 9.15
CA ARG A 38 -13.67 12.77 8.23
C ARG A 38 -12.88 13.41 7.11
N PHE A 39 -13.40 13.30 5.90
CA PHE A 39 -12.75 13.81 4.70
C PHE A 39 -13.69 14.80 4.00
N LYS A 40 -13.11 15.85 3.42
CA LYS A 40 -13.81 16.82 2.58
C LYS A 40 -14.35 16.11 1.33
N GLU A 41 -15.41 16.67 0.77
CA GLU A 41 -15.84 16.34 -0.58
C GLU A 41 -14.81 16.89 -1.58
N ALA A 42 -14.37 16.05 -2.50
CA ALA A 42 -13.48 16.43 -3.58
C ALA A 42 -14.26 17.18 -4.67
N PRO A 43 -13.62 18.13 -5.37
CA PRO A 43 -14.21 18.73 -6.57
C PRO A 43 -14.60 17.66 -7.60
N GLN A 44 -15.67 17.92 -8.34
CA GLN A 44 -16.01 17.11 -9.50
C GLN A 44 -15.15 17.54 -10.70
N PHE A 45 -14.47 16.59 -11.33
CA PHE A 45 -13.58 16.85 -12.46
C PHE A 45 -14.24 16.49 -13.79
N TYR A 46 -14.16 17.40 -14.76
CA TYR A 46 -14.59 17.21 -16.15
C TYR A 46 -13.48 17.75 -17.07
N ASN A 47 -12.44 16.96 -17.23
CA ASN A 47 -11.16 17.46 -17.76
C ASN A 47 -11.10 17.51 -19.30
N SER A 48 -12.05 16.86 -20.01
CA SER A 48 -12.13 16.92 -21.47
C SER A 48 -13.57 16.74 -21.97
N PRO A 49 -14.01 17.52 -22.98
CA PRO A 49 -15.32 17.34 -23.63
C PRO A 49 -15.36 16.14 -24.59
N ALA A 50 -14.20 15.56 -24.94
CA ALA A 50 -14.08 14.50 -25.94
C ALA A 50 -14.19 13.08 -25.34
N CYS A 51 -14.52 12.95 -24.07
CA CYS A 51 -14.58 11.65 -23.40
C CYS A 51 -15.82 10.86 -23.82
N SER A 52 -15.61 9.63 -24.27
CA SER A 52 -16.69 8.69 -24.56
C SER A 52 -17.57 8.48 -23.33
N SER A 53 -18.88 8.56 -23.51
CA SER A 53 -19.83 8.17 -22.46
C SER A 53 -19.82 6.66 -22.34
N LEU A 54 -19.34 6.15 -21.21
CA LEU A 54 -19.42 4.74 -20.88
C LEU A 54 -20.73 4.44 -20.16
N ASP A 55 -21.44 3.41 -20.62
CA ASP A 55 -22.60 2.89 -19.89
C ASP A 55 -22.21 2.60 -18.44
N THR A 56 -22.99 3.16 -17.52
CA THR A 56 -22.80 3.01 -16.08
C THR A 56 -22.91 1.57 -15.61
N ASN A 57 -23.62 0.71 -16.37
CA ASN A 57 -23.83 -0.69 -15.99
C ASN A 57 -22.71 -1.63 -16.44
N GLU A 58 -21.81 -1.20 -17.32
CA GLU A 58 -20.74 -2.06 -17.84
C GLU A 58 -19.49 -1.99 -16.95
N MET A 59 -19.46 -2.83 -15.90
CA MET A 59 -18.34 -2.92 -14.95
C MET A 59 -17.00 -3.25 -15.60
N CYS A 60 -17.00 -3.95 -16.74
CA CYS A 60 -15.81 -4.48 -17.42
C CYS A 60 -15.51 -3.79 -18.75
N SER A 61 -16.02 -2.58 -18.97
CA SER A 61 -15.87 -1.91 -20.26
C SER A 61 -14.40 -1.75 -20.67
N HIS A 62 -14.04 -2.22 -21.86
CA HIS A 62 -12.66 -2.16 -22.37
C HIS A 62 -12.16 -0.73 -22.62
N GLN A 63 -13.05 0.26 -22.67
CA GLN A 63 -12.68 1.67 -22.79
C GLN A 63 -12.49 2.34 -21.42
N ALA A 64 -12.81 1.66 -20.32
CA ALA A 64 -12.57 2.17 -18.97
C ALA A 64 -11.11 1.95 -18.55
N VAL A 65 -10.60 2.85 -17.71
CA VAL A 65 -9.33 2.61 -17.00
C VAL A 65 -9.64 2.00 -15.64
N HIS A 66 -9.28 0.72 -15.48
CA HIS A 66 -9.44 0.01 -14.22
C HIS A 66 -8.22 0.23 -13.31
N VAL A 67 -8.47 0.71 -12.10
CA VAL A 67 -7.44 0.96 -11.09
C VAL A 67 -7.71 0.08 -9.87
N ALA A 68 -6.76 -0.76 -9.49
CA ALA A 68 -6.83 -1.55 -8.25
C ALA A 68 -5.96 -0.93 -7.16
N MET A 69 -6.48 -0.88 -5.94
CA MET A 69 -5.76 -0.36 -4.77
C MET A 69 -6.20 -1.11 -3.51
N THR A 70 -5.27 -1.31 -2.58
CA THR A 70 -5.61 -1.82 -1.24
C THR A 70 -6.12 -0.72 -0.33
N LEU A 71 -7.06 -1.03 0.57
CA LEU A 71 -7.59 -0.07 1.54
C LEU A 71 -7.40 -0.57 2.97
N ASP A 72 -6.78 0.24 3.82
CA ASP A 72 -6.80 0.04 5.25
C ASP A 72 -7.01 1.37 5.98
N ALA A 73 -7.46 1.29 7.23
CA ALA A 73 -7.77 2.49 8.01
C ALA A 73 -6.54 3.37 8.29
N ALA A 74 -5.35 2.78 8.42
CA ALA A 74 -4.12 3.53 8.72
C ALA A 74 -3.59 4.28 7.48
N TYR A 75 -3.86 3.76 6.28
CA TYR A 75 -3.49 4.37 4.99
C TYR A 75 -4.67 5.03 4.26
N LEU A 76 -5.86 5.12 4.88
CA LEU A 76 -7.04 5.69 4.25
C LEU A 76 -6.77 7.13 3.78
N ARG A 77 -6.13 7.97 4.62
CA ARG A 77 -5.74 9.34 4.23
C ARG A 77 -4.87 9.40 2.97
N GLY A 78 -3.89 8.51 2.85
CA GLY A 78 -3.09 8.37 1.63
C GLY A 78 -3.92 7.92 0.44
N SER A 79 -4.79 6.94 0.65
CA SER A 79 -5.70 6.41 -0.38
C SER A 79 -6.63 7.49 -0.94
N MET A 80 -7.17 8.36 -0.08
CA MET A 80 -8.00 9.49 -0.52
C MET A 80 -7.20 10.48 -1.38
N ALA A 81 -5.96 10.80 -0.98
CA ALA A 81 -5.08 11.66 -1.76
C ALA A 81 -4.71 11.03 -3.13
N ALA A 82 -4.45 9.72 -3.15
CA ALA A 82 -4.18 8.99 -4.39
C ALA A 82 -5.39 9.03 -5.34
N ILE A 83 -6.59 8.73 -4.84
CA ILE A 83 -7.85 8.80 -5.62
C ILE A 83 -8.04 10.22 -6.18
N LEU A 84 -7.92 11.24 -5.33
CA LEU A 84 -8.05 12.63 -5.75
C LEU A 84 -7.05 12.98 -6.86
N SER A 85 -5.78 12.62 -6.69
CA SER A 85 -4.74 12.90 -7.69
C SER A 85 -5.04 12.23 -9.03
N VAL A 86 -5.52 10.98 -9.02
CA VAL A 86 -5.91 10.27 -10.24
C VAL A 86 -7.06 11.00 -10.94
N LEU A 87 -8.12 11.36 -10.21
CA LEU A 87 -9.26 12.05 -10.81
C LEU A 87 -8.90 13.44 -11.34
N GLN A 88 -8.07 14.18 -10.60
CA GLN A 88 -7.66 15.54 -10.96
C GLN A 88 -6.83 15.57 -12.24
N HIS A 89 -5.94 14.60 -12.46
CA HIS A 89 -4.99 14.62 -13.58
C HIS A 89 -5.37 13.77 -14.79
N SER A 90 -6.46 13.02 -14.72
CA SER A 90 -6.92 12.19 -15.84
C SER A 90 -7.74 12.99 -16.84
N SER A 91 -7.60 12.76 -18.14
CA SER A 91 -8.42 13.46 -19.14
C SER A 91 -9.91 13.11 -19.04
N CYS A 92 -10.22 11.85 -18.68
CA CYS A 92 -11.58 11.32 -18.57
C CYS A 92 -11.84 10.65 -17.21
N PRO A 93 -11.90 11.41 -16.10
CA PRO A 93 -12.09 10.87 -14.75
C PRO A 93 -13.36 10.03 -14.61
N GLN A 94 -14.43 10.36 -15.33
CA GLN A 94 -15.69 9.61 -15.39
C GLN A 94 -15.55 8.20 -15.98
N ASN A 95 -14.47 7.92 -16.70
CA ASN A 95 -14.16 6.63 -17.31
C ASN A 95 -13.24 5.76 -16.45
N ILE A 96 -12.86 6.24 -15.27
CA ILE A 96 -12.05 5.47 -14.32
C ILE A 96 -12.97 4.61 -13.46
N ARG A 97 -12.51 3.38 -13.18
CA ARG A 97 -13.20 2.43 -12.30
C ARG A 97 -12.22 1.97 -11.24
N PHE A 98 -12.53 2.24 -9.98
CA PHE A 98 -11.70 1.79 -8.87
C PHE A 98 -12.13 0.43 -8.35
N HIS A 99 -11.16 -0.42 -8.06
CA HIS A 99 -11.33 -1.74 -7.48
C HIS A 99 -10.56 -1.78 -6.17
N PHE A 100 -11.29 -1.71 -5.06
CA PHE A 100 -10.68 -1.63 -3.74
C PHE A 100 -10.64 -2.99 -3.07
N ILE A 101 -9.48 -3.31 -2.49
CA ILE A 101 -9.27 -4.54 -1.74
C ILE A 101 -8.98 -4.13 -0.29
N PRO A 102 -9.97 -4.14 0.60
CA PRO A 102 -9.78 -3.68 1.96
C PRO A 102 -9.09 -4.75 2.83
N SER A 103 -8.52 -4.34 3.95
CA SER A 103 -8.12 -5.26 5.03
C SER A 103 -9.29 -6.16 5.44
N ALA A 104 -9.01 -7.42 5.78
CA ALA A 104 -10.01 -8.39 6.25
C ALA A 104 -10.79 -7.91 7.50
N THR A 105 -10.17 -7.03 8.31
CA THR A 105 -10.78 -6.46 9.52
C THR A 105 -11.45 -5.11 9.29
N ALA A 106 -11.45 -4.59 8.05
CA ALA A 106 -12.00 -3.27 7.77
C ALA A 106 -13.54 -3.28 7.81
N ASN A 107 -14.12 -2.18 8.31
CA ASN A 107 -15.55 -1.95 8.19
C ASN A 107 -15.89 -1.49 6.76
N HIS A 108 -16.31 -2.44 5.90
CA HIS A 108 -16.60 -2.17 4.49
C HIS A 108 -17.71 -1.12 4.29
N HIS A 109 -18.72 -1.12 5.16
CA HIS A 109 -19.81 -0.14 5.10
C HIS A 109 -19.27 1.27 5.38
N HIS A 110 -18.42 1.41 6.40
CA HIS A 110 -17.77 2.68 6.71
C HIS A 110 -16.88 3.15 5.56
N LEU A 111 -16.02 2.27 5.02
CA LEU A 111 -15.16 2.62 3.87
C LEU A 111 -15.99 3.07 2.66
N ARG A 112 -17.05 2.34 2.33
CA ARG A 112 -17.95 2.68 1.23
C ARG A 112 -18.60 4.05 1.44
N LEU A 113 -19.11 4.32 2.64
CA LEU A 113 -19.71 5.61 2.97
C LEU A 113 -18.70 6.75 2.89
N THR A 114 -17.50 6.57 3.45
CA THR A 114 -16.44 7.58 3.44
C THR A 114 -16.03 7.92 2.02
N ILE A 115 -15.78 6.91 1.17
CA ILE A 115 -15.40 7.12 -0.23
C ILE A 115 -16.54 7.76 -1.02
N SER A 116 -17.79 7.28 -0.86
CA SER A 116 -18.93 7.82 -1.62
C SER A 116 -19.25 9.27 -1.25
N ARG A 117 -19.04 9.66 0.02
CA ARG A 117 -19.22 11.04 0.47
C ARG A 117 -18.12 11.96 -0.04
N SER A 118 -16.87 11.50 -0.02
CA SER A 118 -15.75 12.32 -0.52
C SER A 118 -15.68 12.38 -2.03
N PHE A 119 -16.16 11.36 -2.74
CA PHE A 119 -16.13 11.30 -4.19
C PHE A 119 -17.48 10.83 -4.76
N PRO A 120 -18.51 11.69 -4.79
CA PRO A 120 -19.87 11.28 -5.18
C PRO A 120 -19.99 10.71 -6.60
N SER A 121 -19.10 11.13 -7.50
CA SER A 121 -19.07 10.66 -8.90
C SER A 121 -18.14 9.47 -9.15
N LEU A 122 -17.42 9.00 -8.13
CA LEU A 122 -16.47 7.91 -8.29
C LEU A 122 -17.21 6.59 -8.52
N LYS A 123 -16.89 5.93 -9.63
CA LYS A 123 -17.37 4.57 -9.88
C LYS A 123 -16.36 3.58 -9.29
N PHE A 124 -16.78 2.83 -8.27
CA PHE A 124 -15.90 1.88 -7.60
C PHE A 124 -16.63 0.62 -7.09
N GLN A 125 -15.86 -0.44 -6.90
CA GLN A 125 -16.29 -1.68 -6.26
C GLN A 125 -15.31 -2.08 -5.16
N ILE A 126 -15.84 -2.65 -4.07
CA ILE A 126 -15.04 -3.19 -2.95
C ILE A 126 -15.09 -4.72 -3.03
N TYR A 127 -13.93 -5.37 -2.96
CA TYR A 127 -13.74 -6.81 -3.05
C TYR A 127 -13.19 -7.34 -1.73
N PRO A 128 -13.99 -8.05 -0.91
CA PRO A 128 -13.52 -8.62 0.35
C PRO A 128 -12.25 -9.44 0.18
N TYR A 129 -11.27 -9.22 1.04
CA TYR A 129 -10.03 -9.98 1.06
C TYR A 129 -10.03 -10.95 2.22
N ASP A 130 -9.98 -12.24 1.91
CA ASP A 130 -9.78 -13.29 2.88
C ASP A 130 -8.28 -13.45 3.19
N SER A 131 -7.84 -12.88 4.31
CA SER A 131 -6.44 -12.95 4.72
C SER A 131 -6.00 -14.36 5.11
N SER A 132 -6.92 -15.28 5.42
CA SER A 132 -6.57 -16.66 5.81
C SER A 132 -5.79 -17.40 4.72
N LYS A 133 -6.03 -17.03 3.45
CA LYS A 133 -5.32 -17.54 2.27
C LYS A 133 -3.81 -17.27 2.30
N VAL A 134 -3.36 -16.27 3.06
CA VAL A 134 -1.94 -15.90 3.11
C VAL A 134 -1.34 -15.95 4.51
N SER A 135 -2.14 -15.85 5.57
CA SER A 135 -1.63 -15.77 6.95
C SER A 135 -0.66 -16.90 7.33
N GLY A 136 -0.89 -18.13 6.86
CA GLY A 136 0.02 -19.27 7.09
C GLY A 136 1.34 -19.22 6.30
N LEU A 137 1.39 -18.42 5.25
CA LEU A 137 2.49 -18.34 4.28
C LEU A 137 3.45 -17.18 4.55
N ILE A 138 3.04 -16.22 5.39
CA ILE A 138 3.88 -15.07 5.72
C ILE A 138 4.99 -15.52 6.69
N SER A 139 6.23 -15.25 6.30
CA SER A 139 7.40 -15.32 7.17
C SER A 139 7.74 -13.93 7.69
N THR A 140 8.22 -13.85 8.93
CA THR A 140 8.64 -12.59 9.53
C THR A 140 9.66 -11.87 8.65
N SER A 141 9.43 -10.60 8.37
CA SER A 141 10.31 -9.78 7.54
C SER A 141 11.25 -8.94 8.42
N ILE A 142 12.24 -8.28 7.80
CA ILE A 142 13.09 -7.30 8.50
C ILE A 142 12.30 -6.13 9.14
N ARG A 143 11.03 -5.96 8.75
CA ARG A 143 10.11 -4.94 9.26
C ARG A 143 8.76 -5.59 9.47
N SER A 144 8.22 -5.54 10.69
CA SER A 144 6.90 -6.11 11.03
C SER A 144 5.76 -5.58 10.15
N ALA A 145 5.83 -4.31 9.73
CA ALA A 145 4.84 -3.73 8.82
C ALA A 145 4.76 -4.44 7.45
N LEU A 146 5.82 -5.13 7.02
CA LEU A 146 5.84 -5.91 5.78
C LEU A 146 5.07 -7.24 5.90
N ASP A 147 4.81 -7.68 7.14
CA ASP A 147 4.10 -8.93 7.42
C ASP A 147 2.58 -8.75 7.39
N CYS A 148 2.09 -7.53 7.14
CA CYS A 148 0.66 -7.26 6.99
C CYS A 148 0.07 -8.09 5.83
N PRO A 149 -0.96 -8.93 6.06
CA PRO A 149 -1.58 -9.75 5.01
C PRO A 149 -2.06 -8.96 3.80
N LEU A 150 -2.45 -7.70 4.00
CA LEU A 150 -2.92 -6.82 2.93
C LEU A 150 -1.83 -6.51 1.89
N ASN A 151 -0.54 -6.52 2.29
CA ASN A 151 0.59 -6.35 1.36
C ASN A 151 0.70 -7.48 0.32
N TYR A 152 0.01 -8.59 0.55
CA TYR A 152 -0.02 -9.77 -0.33
C TYR A 152 -1.33 -9.86 -1.12
N ALA A 153 -2.29 -8.96 -0.91
CA ALA A 153 -3.56 -8.96 -1.64
C ALA A 153 -3.34 -8.83 -3.16
N ARG A 154 -2.28 -8.12 -3.58
CA ARG A 154 -1.87 -8.01 -4.99
C ARG A 154 -1.58 -9.36 -5.66
N ASN A 155 -1.19 -10.39 -4.91
CA ASN A 155 -0.96 -11.75 -5.44
C ASN A 155 -2.25 -12.38 -5.98
N TYR A 156 -3.40 -11.90 -5.50
CA TYR A 156 -4.72 -12.48 -5.74
C TYR A 156 -5.61 -11.59 -6.61
N LEU A 157 -5.10 -10.48 -7.18
CA LEU A 157 -5.92 -9.56 -7.99
C LEU A 157 -6.67 -10.27 -9.11
N ALA A 158 -6.00 -11.18 -9.82
CA ALA A 158 -6.62 -11.96 -10.88
C ALA A 158 -7.76 -12.87 -10.39
N ASN A 159 -7.71 -13.36 -9.15
CA ASN A 159 -8.77 -14.17 -8.55
C ASN A 159 -9.89 -13.33 -7.94
N LEU A 160 -9.56 -12.14 -7.40
CA LEU A 160 -10.50 -11.25 -6.72
C LEU A 160 -11.32 -10.43 -7.71
N LEU A 161 -10.70 -9.96 -8.79
CA LEU A 161 -11.34 -9.10 -9.77
C LEU A 161 -12.17 -9.91 -10.77
N PRO A 162 -13.30 -9.36 -11.27
CA PRO A 162 -14.20 -10.07 -12.15
C PRO A 162 -13.49 -10.67 -13.39
N PRO A 163 -13.89 -11.87 -13.84
CA PRO A 163 -13.24 -12.56 -14.96
C PRO A 163 -13.22 -11.77 -16.27
N CYS A 164 -14.20 -10.89 -16.49
CA CYS A 164 -14.27 -10.05 -17.69
C CYS A 164 -13.22 -8.93 -17.75
N LEU A 165 -12.57 -8.58 -16.63
CA LEU A 165 -11.46 -7.63 -16.67
C LEU A 165 -10.21 -8.32 -17.22
N SER A 166 -9.70 -7.80 -18.33
CA SER A 166 -8.45 -8.26 -18.94
C SER A 166 -7.22 -7.49 -18.44
N ARG A 167 -7.38 -6.23 -18.02
CA ARG A 167 -6.25 -5.37 -17.61
C ARG A 167 -6.62 -4.48 -16.43
N VAL A 168 -5.63 -4.21 -15.57
CA VAL A 168 -5.75 -3.28 -14.46
C VAL A 168 -4.43 -2.56 -14.18
N VAL A 169 -4.51 -1.31 -13.73
CA VAL A 169 -3.38 -0.60 -13.11
C VAL A 169 -3.46 -0.78 -11.60
N TYR A 170 -2.45 -1.40 -11.00
CA TYR A 170 -2.33 -1.49 -9.55
C TYR A 170 -1.52 -0.30 -9.01
N LEU A 171 -2.06 0.36 -7.98
CA LEU A 171 -1.47 1.51 -7.30
C LEU A 171 -1.44 1.26 -5.77
N ASP A 172 -0.28 1.48 -5.14
CA ASP A 172 -0.17 1.56 -3.67
C ASP A 172 -0.87 2.83 -3.14
N SER A 173 -1.16 2.87 -1.84
CA SER A 173 -1.96 3.92 -1.19
C SER A 173 -1.19 5.20 -0.83
N ASP A 174 0.12 5.23 -1.04
CA ASP A 174 1.04 6.28 -0.61
C ASP A 174 1.72 6.97 -1.80
N LEU A 175 0.92 7.29 -2.81
CA LEU A 175 1.37 7.97 -4.03
C LEU A 175 0.45 9.13 -4.44
N VAL A 176 0.98 9.98 -5.32
CA VAL A 176 0.27 11.03 -6.03
C VAL A 176 0.61 10.94 -7.50
N LEU A 177 -0.42 10.91 -8.34
CA LEU A 177 -0.34 11.00 -9.79
C LEU A 177 -0.33 12.47 -10.22
N VAL A 178 0.48 12.83 -11.22
CA VAL A 178 0.53 14.20 -11.79
C VAL A 178 0.49 14.19 -13.33
N ASP A 179 0.00 13.10 -13.92
CA ASP A 179 -0.15 12.89 -15.37
C ASP A 179 -1.40 12.02 -15.62
N ASP A 180 -1.77 11.78 -16.86
CA ASP A 180 -2.98 11.03 -17.20
C ASP A 180 -2.79 9.51 -17.03
N ILE A 181 -3.53 8.89 -16.11
CA ILE A 181 -3.47 7.45 -15.82
C ILE A 181 -3.76 6.57 -17.05
N ALA A 182 -4.52 7.08 -18.02
CA ALA A 182 -4.79 6.35 -19.26
C ALA A 182 -3.50 6.05 -20.04
N LYS A 183 -2.49 6.94 -19.98
CA LYS A 183 -1.18 6.71 -20.60
C LYS A 183 -0.44 5.54 -19.95
N LEU A 184 -0.50 5.44 -18.62
CA LEU A 184 0.08 4.29 -17.90
C LEU A 184 -0.70 3.01 -18.24
N ALA A 185 -2.03 3.05 -18.21
CA ALA A 185 -2.88 1.90 -18.53
C ALA A 185 -2.68 1.38 -19.97
N ALA A 186 -2.32 2.27 -20.90
CA ALA A 186 -2.03 1.95 -22.30
C ALA A 186 -0.62 1.39 -22.53
N THR A 187 0.20 1.17 -21.49
CA THR A 187 1.54 0.59 -21.62
C THR A 187 1.50 -0.71 -22.44
N PRO A 188 2.28 -0.81 -23.54
CA PRO A 188 2.38 -2.04 -24.31
C PRO A 188 3.05 -3.16 -23.50
N LEU A 189 2.37 -4.28 -23.33
CA LEU A 189 2.91 -5.48 -22.66
C LEU A 189 3.58 -6.47 -23.62
N GLY A 190 3.51 -6.22 -24.94
CA GLY A 190 3.94 -7.17 -25.97
C GLY A 190 3.19 -8.51 -25.89
N ASP A 191 3.77 -9.57 -26.44
CA ASP A 191 3.11 -10.88 -26.53
C ASP A 191 3.36 -11.78 -25.32
N ARG A 192 4.44 -11.53 -24.57
CA ARG A 192 4.93 -12.45 -23.53
C ARG A 192 4.74 -11.93 -22.11
N SER A 193 4.78 -10.62 -21.90
CA SER A 193 4.74 -10.08 -20.54
C SER A 193 3.32 -10.05 -20.00
N VAL A 194 3.20 -10.40 -18.73
CA VAL A 194 1.93 -10.37 -17.98
C VAL A 194 1.82 -9.11 -17.13
N LEU A 195 2.95 -8.43 -16.92
CA LEU A 195 3.07 -7.28 -16.06
C LEU A 195 4.03 -6.26 -16.69
N ALA A 196 3.78 -4.98 -16.46
CA ALA A 196 4.69 -3.88 -16.77
C ALA A 196 4.92 -3.01 -15.53
N ALA A 197 6.17 -2.61 -15.30
CA ALA A 197 6.55 -1.71 -14.21
C ALA A 197 7.91 -1.04 -14.50
N PRO A 198 8.24 0.08 -13.82
CA PRO A 198 9.58 0.67 -13.91
C PRO A 198 10.66 -0.24 -13.31
N GLU A 199 11.69 -0.56 -14.10
CA GLU A 199 12.83 -1.41 -13.70
C GLU A 199 14.04 -0.58 -13.29
N TYR A 200 14.63 -0.88 -12.14
CA TYR A 200 15.82 -0.21 -11.61
C TYR A 200 17.01 -1.16 -11.57
N CYS A 201 17.59 -1.42 -12.74
CA CYS A 201 18.71 -2.36 -12.90
C CYS A 201 20.02 -1.93 -12.20
N ASN A 202 20.13 -0.69 -11.75
CA ASN A 202 21.28 -0.21 -10.97
C ASN A 202 21.23 -0.67 -9.50
N ALA A 203 20.08 -1.16 -9.02
CA ALA A 203 19.98 -1.72 -7.69
C ALA A 203 20.73 -3.06 -7.62
N ASN A 204 21.38 -3.34 -6.48
CA ASN A 204 22.01 -4.64 -6.25
C ASN A 204 20.93 -5.72 -6.12
N PHE A 205 20.63 -6.43 -7.22
CA PHE A 205 19.58 -7.45 -7.24
C PHE A 205 19.85 -8.60 -6.24
N THR A 206 21.12 -8.90 -5.99
CA THR A 206 21.53 -9.94 -5.03
C THR A 206 21.03 -9.66 -3.62
N SER A 207 20.86 -8.39 -3.22
CA SER A 207 20.43 -8.02 -1.86
C SER A 207 18.96 -8.34 -1.55
N TYR A 208 18.17 -8.73 -2.54
CA TYR A 208 16.75 -9.06 -2.34
C TYR A 208 16.53 -10.51 -1.87
N PHE A 209 17.57 -11.34 -1.90
CA PHE A 209 17.55 -12.75 -1.51
C PHE A 209 18.69 -13.07 -0.55
N THR A 210 18.53 -14.11 0.26
CA THR A 210 19.52 -14.52 1.26
C THR A 210 20.71 -15.24 0.62
N PRO A 211 21.86 -15.35 1.30
CA PRO A 211 22.95 -16.20 0.84
C PRO A 211 22.52 -17.64 0.58
N THR A 212 21.58 -18.18 1.38
CA THR A 212 20.98 -19.51 1.21
C THR A 212 20.31 -19.68 -0.16
N PHE A 213 19.64 -18.65 -0.67
CA PHE A 213 19.05 -18.69 -2.01
C PHE A 213 20.14 -18.78 -3.08
N TRP A 214 21.15 -17.91 -3.00
CA TRP A 214 22.20 -17.82 -4.02
C TRP A 214 23.17 -19.00 -4.02
N SER A 215 23.42 -19.62 -2.86
CA SER A 215 24.29 -20.79 -2.76
C SER A 215 23.62 -22.08 -3.24
N ASN A 216 22.29 -22.08 -3.44
CA ASN A 216 21.56 -23.22 -3.96
C ASN A 216 21.41 -23.10 -5.51
N PRO A 217 22.05 -23.97 -6.30
CA PRO A 217 22.00 -23.88 -7.76
C PRO A 217 20.58 -24.05 -8.31
N THR A 218 19.78 -24.96 -7.74
CA THR A 218 18.40 -25.20 -8.19
C THR A 218 17.53 -23.95 -8.03
N LEU A 219 17.75 -23.17 -6.97
CA LEU A 219 16.99 -21.94 -6.73
C LEU A 219 17.48 -20.80 -7.62
N SER A 220 18.78 -20.54 -7.63
CA SER A 220 19.37 -19.42 -8.39
C SER A 220 19.20 -19.59 -9.91
N LEU A 221 19.11 -20.83 -10.41
CA LEU A 221 18.75 -21.13 -11.80
C LEU A 221 17.40 -20.53 -12.24
N THR A 222 16.52 -20.16 -11.30
CA THR A 222 15.29 -19.40 -11.60
C THR A 222 15.55 -18.15 -12.45
N PHE A 223 16.68 -17.49 -12.24
CA PHE A 223 17.06 -16.28 -12.98
C PHE A 223 17.95 -16.55 -14.19
N ALA A 224 18.29 -17.81 -14.49
CA ALA A 224 19.13 -18.15 -15.63
C ALA A 224 18.49 -17.66 -16.94
N GLY A 225 19.29 -17.00 -17.78
CA GLY A 225 18.84 -16.42 -19.05
C GLY A 225 17.94 -15.18 -18.91
N ARG A 226 17.67 -14.70 -17.70
CA ARG A 226 16.87 -13.48 -17.46
C ARG A 226 17.80 -12.31 -17.17
N LYS A 227 17.50 -11.14 -17.74
CA LYS A 227 18.08 -9.88 -17.30
C LYS A 227 17.30 -9.36 -16.09
N ALA A 228 17.41 -10.06 -14.97
CA ALA A 228 16.61 -9.79 -13.78
C ALA A 228 17.00 -8.45 -13.13
N CYS A 229 16.04 -7.53 -13.06
CA CYS A 229 16.18 -6.25 -12.39
C CYS A 229 15.14 -6.11 -11.27
N TYR A 230 15.45 -5.27 -10.28
CA TYR A 230 14.46 -4.86 -9.29
C TYR A 230 13.40 -3.99 -9.97
N PHE A 231 12.14 -4.26 -9.68
CA PHE A 231 11.04 -3.34 -9.95
C PHE A 231 10.21 -3.20 -8.67
N ASN A 232 9.68 -2.00 -8.45
CA ASN A 232 8.80 -1.73 -7.34
C ASN A 232 7.38 -2.26 -7.64
N THR A 233 6.76 -2.94 -6.69
CA THR A 233 5.43 -3.56 -6.86
C THR A 233 4.26 -2.66 -6.47
N GLY A 234 4.50 -1.37 -6.25
CA GLY A 234 3.47 -0.39 -5.90
C GLY A 234 2.87 0.37 -7.08
N VAL A 235 3.44 0.23 -8.28
CA VAL A 235 2.87 0.75 -9.53
C VAL A 235 3.10 -0.29 -10.61
N MET A 236 2.01 -0.92 -11.07
CA MET A 236 2.09 -2.01 -12.06
C MET A 236 0.91 -1.95 -13.03
N VAL A 237 1.16 -2.27 -14.30
CA VAL A 237 0.10 -2.57 -15.27
C VAL A 237 0.04 -4.08 -15.41
N ILE A 238 -1.12 -4.69 -15.15
CA ILE A 238 -1.26 -6.14 -15.07
C ILE A 238 -2.26 -6.61 -16.12
N ASP A 239 -1.86 -7.57 -16.95
CA ASP A 239 -2.74 -8.36 -17.79
C ASP A 239 -3.36 -9.48 -16.95
N LEU A 240 -4.58 -9.24 -16.45
CA LEU A 240 -5.30 -10.19 -15.62
C LEU A 240 -5.68 -11.45 -16.40
N GLN A 241 -5.89 -11.36 -17.72
CA GLN A 241 -6.22 -12.52 -18.53
C GLN A 241 -5.03 -13.47 -18.64
N ARG A 242 -3.85 -12.96 -19.03
CA ARG A 242 -2.61 -13.75 -19.07
C ARG A 242 -2.19 -14.22 -17.68
N TRP A 243 -2.45 -13.42 -16.65
CA TRP A 243 -2.19 -13.81 -15.27
C TRP A 243 -2.98 -15.07 -14.88
N ARG A 244 -4.28 -15.12 -15.21
CA ARG A 244 -5.13 -16.30 -14.97
C ARG A 244 -4.69 -17.49 -15.82
N GLN A 245 -4.42 -17.28 -17.11
CA GLN A 245 -4.02 -18.35 -18.04
C GLN A 245 -2.70 -19.00 -17.64
N GLY A 246 -1.73 -18.21 -17.17
CA GLY A 246 -0.42 -18.71 -16.75
C GLY A 246 -0.34 -19.12 -15.28
N ASP A 247 -1.47 -19.11 -14.57
CA ASP A 247 -1.61 -19.42 -13.14
C ASP A 247 -0.53 -18.78 -12.25
N TYR A 248 -0.32 -17.48 -12.45
CA TYR A 248 0.75 -16.75 -11.78
C TYR A 248 0.53 -16.58 -10.28
N THR A 249 -0.71 -16.63 -9.80
CA THR A 249 -1.00 -16.63 -8.37
C THR A 249 -0.40 -17.87 -7.71
N THR A 250 -0.65 -19.07 -8.25
CA THR A 250 -0.09 -20.32 -7.70
C THR A 250 1.43 -20.29 -7.68
N LYS A 251 2.08 -19.85 -8.78
CA LYS A 251 3.55 -19.70 -8.85
C LYS A 251 4.12 -18.81 -7.75
N ILE A 252 3.44 -17.71 -7.43
CA ILE A 252 3.86 -16.82 -6.33
C ILE A 252 3.71 -17.55 -4.98
N ILE A 253 2.60 -18.25 -4.77
CA ILE A 253 2.32 -18.97 -3.53
C ILE A 253 3.32 -20.10 -3.29
N GLU A 254 3.71 -20.85 -4.31
CA GLU A 254 4.75 -21.89 -4.22
C GLU A 254 6.09 -21.34 -3.69
N TRP A 255 6.50 -20.14 -4.15
CA TRP A 255 7.68 -19.47 -3.61
C TRP A 255 7.51 -19.05 -2.15
N MET A 256 6.31 -18.63 -1.75
CA MET A 256 6.01 -18.29 -0.35
C MET A 256 6.01 -19.54 0.55
N GLU A 257 5.52 -20.68 0.06
CA GLU A 257 5.61 -21.95 0.78
C GLU A 257 7.06 -22.41 0.95
N LEU A 258 7.87 -22.31 -0.11
CA LEU A 258 9.30 -22.63 -0.05
C LEU A 258 10.03 -21.72 0.96
N GLN A 259 9.70 -20.45 0.97
CA GLN A 259 10.21 -19.47 1.92
C GLN A 259 9.97 -19.89 3.39
N LYS A 260 8.82 -20.49 3.70
CA LYS A 260 8.52 -21.00 5.06
C LYS A 260 9.44 -22.14 5.47
N ARG A 261 9.96 -22.90 4.52
CA ARG A 261 10.81 -24.08 4.77
C ARG A 261 12.29 -23.72 4.86
N MET A 262 12.79 -22.80 4.02
CA MET A 262 14.23 -22.58 3.86
C MET A 262 14.72 -21.13 3.97
N ARG A 263 13.84 -20.15 4.20
CA ARG A 263 14.19 -18.73 4.39
C ARG A 263 15.16 -18.18 3.31
N ILE A 264 14.62 -17.92 2.14
CA ILE A 264 15.32 -17.49 0.92
C ILE A 264 15.29 -15.97 0.68
N TYR A 265 14.47 -15.21 1.41
CA TYR A 265 14.41 -13.74 1.34
C TYR A 265 13.85 -13.13 2.63
N GLU A 266 13.91 -11.79 2.78
CA GLU A 266 13.45 -11.10 4.00
C GLU A 266 12.59 -9.84 3.79
N LEU A 267 12.22 -9.53 2.55
CA LEU A 267 11.59 -8.26 2.15
C LEU A 267 10.07 -8.37 1.91
N GLY A 268 9.37 -9.18 2.70
CA GLY A 268 7.91 -9.32 2.66
C GLY A 268 7.38 -9.83 1.32
N SER A 269 6.40 -9.14 0.75
CA SER A 269 5.71 -9.56 -0.48
C SER A 269 6.44 -9.23 -1.78
N LEU A 270 7.55 -8.48 -1.75
CA LEU A 270 8.29 -8.11 -2.96
C LEU A 270 9.07 -9.29 -3.58
N PRO A 271 9.90 -10.06 -2.84
CA PRO A 271 10.73 -11.12 -3.43
C PRO A 271 9.95 -12.20 -4.20
N PRO A 272 8.76 -12.67 -3.76
CA PRO A 272 7.94 -13.58 -4.58
C PRO A 272 7.60 -13.04 -5.96
N PHE A 273 7.32 -11.74 -6.09
CA PHE A 273 7.12 -11.10 -7.40
C PHE A 273 8.41 -11.10 -8.22
N LEU A 274 9.55 -10.80 -7.60
CA LEU A 274 10.83 -10.80 -8.31
C LEU A 274 11.17 -12.21 -8.84
N LEU A 275 10.96 -13.27 -8.05
CA LEU A 275 11.19 -14.66 -8.45
C LEU A 275 10.37 -15.05 -9.69
N VAL A 276 9.12 -14.60 -9.74
CA VAL A 276 8.21 -14.94 -10.84
C VAL A 276 8.44 -14.06 -12.07
N PHE A 277 8.68 -12.76 -11.90
CA PHE A 277 8.58 -11.79 -12.99
C PHE A 277 9.89 -11.08 -13.38
N ALA A 278 10.90 -11.00 -12.52
CA ALA A 278 12.10 -10.20 -12.82
C ALA A 278 12.77 -10.67 -14.12
N GLY A 279 13.01 -9.72 -15.03
CA GLY A 279 13.54 -9.96 -16.37
C GLY A 279 12.53 -10.44 -17.42
N ASN A 280 11.25 -10.58 -17.06
CA ASN A 280 10.15 -11.00 -17.95
C ASN A 280 8.97 -10.00 -17.99
N ILE A 281 9.15 -8.79 -17.48
CA ILE A 281 8.14 -7.72 -17.52
C ILE A 281 8.33 -6.81 -18.72
N ALA A 282 7.28 -6.09 -19.10
CA ALA A 282 7.40 -4.98 -20.04
C ALA A 282 7.93 -3.74 -19.31
N PRO A 283 8.88 -2.99 -19.90
CA PRO A 283 9.44 -1.82 -19.24
C PRO A 283 8.46 -0.65 -19.24
N VAL A 284 8.44 0.10 -18.14
CA VAL A 284 7.74 1.38 -18.01
C VAL A 284 8.74 2.49 -17.71
N ASP A 285 8.55 3.66 -18.30
CA ASP A 285 9.38 4.85 -18.02
C ASP A 285 9.38 5.18 -16.51
N HIS A 286 10.55 5.51 -15.97
CA HIS A 286 10.76 5.80 -14.54
C HIS A 286 9.92 6.99 -14.04
N ARG A 287 9.44 7.88 -14.93
CA ARG A 287 8.49 8.96 -14.59
C ARG A 287 7.25 8.45 -13.84
N TRP A 288 6.85 7.20 -14.10
CA TRP A 288 5.66 6.58 -13.51
C TRP A 288 5.89 6.02 -12.11
N ASN A 289 7.11 6.10 -11.57
CA ASN A 289 7.35 5.70 -10.18
C ASN A 289 8.61 6.39 -9.62
N GLN A 290 8.45 7.64 -9.17
CA GLN A 290 9.45 8.32 -8.33
C GLN A 290 9.37 7.75 -6.90
N HIS A 291 9.81 6.50 -6.73
CA HIS A 291 9.73 5.76 -5.48
C HIS A 291 10.82 6.16 -4.48
N GLY A 292 10.62 5.78 -3.22
CA GLY A 292 11.58 6.02 -2.14
C GLY A 292 11.38 7.36 -1.41
N LEU A 293 10.35 8.13 -1.75
CA LEU A 293 10.06 9.41 -1.08
C LEU A 293 9.65 9.23 0.39
N GLY A 294 9.41 7.97 0.81
CA GLY A 294 9.24 7.59 2.21
C GLY A 294 10.52 7.63 3.04
N GLY A 295 11.64 8.04 2.44
CA GLY A 295 12.94 8.16 3.08
C GLY A 295 13.70 6.85 3.19
N ASP A 296 14.97 6.91 3.63
CA ASP A 296 15.76 5.70 3.84
C ASP A 296 15.21 4.85 5.01
N ASN A 297 15.44 3.54 4.95
CA ASN A 297 14.94 2.62 5.97
C ASN A 297 15.69 2.73 7.31
N TYR A 298 16.79 3.51 7.36
CA TYR A 298 17.78 3.50 8.44
C TYR A 298 17.87 4.82 9.23
N ARG A 299 17.83 5.99 8.59
CA ARG A 299 18.06 7.31 9.23
C ARG A 299 16.89 8.29 9.06
N GLY A 300 15.83 7.92 8.34
CA GLY A 300 14.68 8.79 8.07
C GLY A 300 15.03 9.96 7.14
N LEU A 301 16.06 9.81 6.30
CA LEU A 301 16.53 10.89 5.44
C LEU A 301 15.56 11.14 4.27
N CYS A 302 15.26 12.41 4.02
CA CYS A 302 14.53 12.85 2.84
C CYS A 302 15.30 12.48 1.56
N ARG A 303 14.60 11.99 0.54
CA ARG A 303 15.18 11.72 -0.79
C ARG A 303 14.73 12.77 -1.80
N ASN A 304 15.60 13.05 -2.75
CA ASN A 304 15.27 13.82 -3.94
C ASN A 304 14.59 12.93 -4.99
N LEU A 305 13.97 13.57 -5.98
CA LEU A 305 13.46 12.89 -7.17
C LEU A 305 14.62 12.25 -7.97
N HIS A 306 14.31 11.16 -8.67
CA HIS A 306 15.22 10.63 -9.67
C HIS A 306 15.30 11.61 -10.86
N PRO A 307 16.43 11.65 -11.60
CA PRO A 307 16.55 12.49 -12.78
C PRO A 307 15.46 12.19 -13.82
N GLY A 308 15.00 13.24 -14.49
CA GLY A 308 14.06 13.14 -15.60
C GLY A 308 12.64 13.61 -15.24
N PRO A 309 11.68 13.37 -16.15
CA PRO A 309 10.30 13.80 -15.99
C PRO A 309 9.57 13.02 -14.89
N VAL A 310 8.49 13.60 -14.38
CA VAL A 310 7.68 13.04 -13.29
C VAL A 310 6.22 12.97 -13.69
N SER A 311 5.65 11.78 -13.59
CA SER A 311 4.22 11.50 -13.79
C SER A 311 3.58 10.93 -12.52
N LEU A 312 4.37 10.35 -11.61
CA LEU A 312 3.90 9.79 -10.34
C LEU A 312 4.99 9.88 -9.25
N LEU A 313 4.59 10.39 -8.09
CA LEU A 313 5.39 10.52 -6.86
C LEU A 313 4.98 9.43 -5.86
N HIS A 314 5.92 8.66 -5.33
CA HIS A 314 5.60 7.50 -4.48
C HIS A 314 6.40 7.49 -3.18
N TRP A 315 5.69 7.64 -2.06
CA TRP A 315 6.22 7.62 -0.69
C TRP A 315 6.47 6.22 -0.15
N SER A 316 6.93 5.32 -1.03
CA SER A 316 7.36 3.97 -0.67
C SER A 316 8.46 4.07 0.38
N GLY A 317 8.34 3.31 1.47
CA GLY A 317 9.25 3.39 2.60
C GLY A 317 8.51 3.52 3.94
N LYS A 318 9.20 4.04 4.96
CA LYS A 318 8.64 4.18 6.31
C LYS A 318 7.88 5.50 6.50
N GLY A 319 8.46 6.61 6.05
CA GLY A 319 7.89 7.93 6.27
C GLY A 319 6.69 8.18 5.35
N LYS A 320 5.55 8.55 5.92
CA LYS A 320 4.37 8.97 5.14
C LYS A 320 4.22 10.48 5.18
N PRO A 321 3.81 11.13 4.08
CA PRO A 321 3.77 12.58 4.01
C PRO A 321 2.78 13.15 5.03
N TRP A 322 1.59 12.57 5.18
CA TRP A 322 0.61 12.99 6.20
C TRP A 322 1.13 12.89 7.64
N VAL A 323 1.86 11.81 7.96
CA VAL A 323 2.46 11.64 9.30
C VAL A 323 3.52 12.71 9.57
N ARG A 324 4.34 13.01 8.57
CA ARG A 324 5.42 14.02 8.69
C ARG A 324 4.87 15.44 8.75
N LEU A 325 3.82 15.73 7.99
CA LEU A 325 3.11 17.01 8.03
C LEU A 325 2.46 17.23 9.40
N ASP A 326 1.71 16.25 9.92
CA ASP A 326 1.09 16.33 11.25
C ASP A 326 2.13 16.49 12.37
N ALA A 327 3.30 15.86 12.23
CA ALA A 327 4.41 15.97 13.18
C ALA A 327 5.21 17.27 13.04
N ASN A 328 4.85 18.16 12.10
CA ASN A 328 5.59 19.38 11.74
C ASN A 328 7.07 19.10 11.41
N ARG A 329 7.34 17.98 10.74
CA ARG A 329 8.68 17.58 10.26
C ARG A 329 8.61 17.11 8.79
N PRO A 330 8.10 17.94 7.86
CA PRO A 330 8.00 17.57 6.47
C PRO A 330 9.38 17.44 5.82
N CYS A 331 9.51 16.47 4.92
CA CYS A 331 10.52 16.58 3.87
C CYS A 331 10.04 17.55 2.80
N PRO A 332 10.95 18.18 2.02
CA PRO A 332 10.58 19.16 1.00
C PRO A 332 9.49 18.68 0.03
N LEU A 333 9.57 17.42 -0.40
CA LEU A 333 8.60 16.86 -1.34
C LEU A 333 7.23 16.55 -0.71
N ASP A 334 7.10 16.46 0.61
CA ASP A 334 5.81 16.23 1.28
C ASP A 334 4.82 17.39 1.01
N ALA A 335 5.34 18.59 0.72
CA ALA A 335 4.55 19.74 0.28
C ALA A 335 3.83 19.51 -1.06
N LEU A 336 4.33 18.60 -1.91
CA LEU A 336 3.66 18.21 -3.16
C LEU A 336 2.48 17.26 -2.91
N TRP A 337 2.46 16.56 -1.76
CA TRP A 337 1.34 15.71 -1.37
C TRP A 337 0.22 16.50 -0.69
N ALA A 338 0.57 17.54 0.08
CA ALA A 338 -0.36 18.32 0.89
C ALA A 338 -1.62 18.85 0.16
N PRO A 339 -1.56 19.31 -1.11
CA PRO A 339 -2.75 19.76 -1.84
C PRO A 339 -3.82 18.68 -2.05
N TYR A 340 -3.44 17.40 -1.96
CA TYR A 340 -4.35 16.27 -2.14
C TYR A 340 -4.94 15.76 -0.81
N ASP A 341 -4.60 16.38 0.32
CA ASP A 341 -5.06 15.95 1.63
C ASP A 341 -6.51 16.41 1.88
N LEU A 342 -7.43 15.45 1.82
CA LEU A 342 -8.84 15.69 2.07
C LEU A 342 -9.21 15.63 3.57
N LEU A 343 -8.28 15.32 4.49
CA LEU A 343 -8.63 15.19 5.90
C LEU A 343 -9.19 16.51 6.45
N GLN A 344 -10.37 16.44 7.07
CA GLN A 344 -10.94 17.56 7.83
C GLN A 344 -10.28 17.60 9.20
N THR A 345 -9.44 18.61 9.44
CA THR A 345 -8.90 18.86 10.78
C THR A 345 -9.93 19.63 11.61
N PRO A 346 -10.06 19.35 12.92
CA PRO A 346 -10.98 20.06 13.80
C PRO A 346 -10.73 21.57 13.91
N PHE A 347 -9.58 22.06 13.42
CA PHE A 347 -9.13 23.44 13.54
C PHE A 347 -9.02 24.18 12.20
N ALA A 348 -9.52 23.61 11.10
CA ALA A 348 -9.57 24.34 9.83
C ALA A 348 -10.64 25.43 9.91
N LEU A 349 -10.22 26.68 10.16
CA LEU A 349 -11.01 27.86 9.88
C LEU A 349 -11.41 27.79 8.39
N GLU A 350 -12.72 27.72 8.13
CA GLU A 350 -13.27 27.87 6.79
C GLU A 350 -12.70 29.17 6.20
N SER A 351 -11.96 29.03 5.10
CA SER A 351 -11.41 30.15 4.32
C SER A 351 -12.05 30.13 2.94
#